data_AF-A0A9D0C7F4-F1
#
_entry.id   AF-A0A9D0C7F4-F1
#
_cell.length_a   1.000
_cell.length_b   1.000
_cell.length_c   1.000
_cell.angle_alpha   90.00
_cell.angle_beta   90.00
_cell.angle_gamma   90.00
#
_symmetry.space_group_name_H-M   'P 1'
#
loop_
_entity.id
_entity.type
_entity.pdbx_description
1 polymer ?
#
loop_
_entity_poly.entity_id
_entity_poly.type
_entity_poly.pdbx_seq_one_letter_code
_entity_poly.pdbx_strand_id
1 'polypeptide(L)'
;MEPTLQALAGFRALEVHASDNNGNIVAVLDTVSLDDMEDLVREMNGITTILSVGLTYLNAEDEAERLRAGAYRPGIFGMRRNERE
;
A
#
# COMPACT_ATOMS: atom_id res chain seq x y z
N MET A 1 -18.49 -14.39 -3.22
CA MET A 1 -17.44 -13.35 -3.25
C MET A 1 -16.19 -13.99 -2.67
N GLU A 2 -15.07 -14.01 -3.38
CA GLU A 2 -13.85 -14.64 -2.88
C GLU A 2 -13.41 -14.04 -1.53
N PRO A 3 -12.91 -14.85 -0.57
CA PRO A 3 -12.55 -14.39 0.77
C PRO A 3 -11.50 -13.27 0.75
N THR A 4 -10.61 -13.26 -0.24
CA THR A 4 -9.61 -12.19 -0.44
C THR A 4 -10.26 -10.86 -0.80
N LEU A 5 -11.22 -10.84 -1.73
CA LEU A 5 -11.92 -9.60 -2.10
C LEU A 5 -12.73 -9.03 -0.92
N GLN A 6 -13.28 -9.91 -0.08
CA GLN A 6 -13.97 -9.48 1.13
C GLN A 6 -13.02 -8.88 2.17
N ALA A 7 -11.81 -9.44 2.32
CA ALA A 7 -10.78 -8.87 3.19
C ALA A 7 -10.31 -7.50 2.66
N LEU A 8 -10.10 -7.37 1.34
CA LEU A 8 -9.67 -6.13 0.71
C LEU A 8 -10.72 -5.01 0.78
N ALA A 9 -12.01 -5.35 0.77
CA ALA A 9 -13.10 -4.39 0.90
C ALA A 9 -13.12 -3.63 2.25
N GLY A 10 -12.34 -4.08 3.25
CA GLY A 10 -12.18 -3.37 4.52
C GLY A 10 -11.31 -2.12 4.44
N PHE A 11 -10.48 -1.98 3.40
CA PHE A 11 -9.54 -0.88 3.25
C PHE A 11 -10.18 0.28 2.49
N ARG A 12 -10.34 1.43 3.16
CA ARG A 12 -10.87 2.65 2.52
C ARG A 12 -9.93 3.24 1.48
N ALA A 13 -8.63 3.03 1.65
CA ALA A 13 -7.57 3.52 0.79
C ALA A 13 -7.29 2.60 -0.42
N LEU A 14 -8.14 1.61 -0.67
CA LEU A 14 -7.94 0.60 -1.72
C LEU A 14 -9.19 0.50 -2.60
N GLU A 15 -8.98 0.59 -3.91
CA GLU A 15 -10.02 0.37 -4.91
C GLU A 15 -9.63 -0.80 -5.82
N VAL A 16 -10.45 -1.85 -5.87
CA VAL A 16 -10.22 -3.01 -6.75
C VAL A 16 -10.82 -2.73 -8.12
N HIS A 17 -9.99 -2.79 -9.17
CA HIS A 17 -10.42 -2.56 -10.55
C HIS A 17 -10.57 -3.84 -11.37
N ALA A 18 -9.79 -4.87 -11.06
CA ALA A 18 -9.87 -6.15 -11.76
C ALA A 18 -9.45 -7.33 -10.89
N SER A 19 -10.00 -8.50 -11.21
CA SER A 19 -9.54 -9.80 -10.73
C SER A 19 -9.65 -10.83 -11.85
N ASP A 20 -8.76 -11.81 -11.88
CA ASP A 20 -8.81 -12.91 -12.86
C ASP A 20 -8.98 -14.29 -12.19
N ASN A 21 -9.20 -15.32 -13.01
CA ASN A 21 -9.34 -16.70 -12.53
C ASN A 21 -8.04 -17.32 -12.01
N ASN A 22 -6.90 -16.64 -12.18
CA ASN A 22 -5.60 -17.08 -11.67
C ASN A 22 -5.31 -16.52 -10.27
N GLY A 23 -6.24 -15.75 -9.69
CA GLY A 23 -6.09 -15.13 -8.37
C GLY A 23 -5.29 -13.84 -8.39
N ASN A 24 -5.05 -13.24 -9.57
CA ASN A 24 -4.44 -11.91 -9.65
C ASN A 24 -5.50 -10.85 -9.40
N ILE A 25 -5.14 -9.81 -8.64
CA ILE A 25 -5.99 -8.67 -8.34
C ILE A 25 -5.24 -7.40 -8.71
N VAL A 26 -5.89 -6.50 -9.44
CA VAL A 26 -5.40 -5.16 -9.73
C VAL A 26 -6.21 -4.17 -8.90
N ALA A 27 -5.49 -3.43 -8.06
CA ALA A 27 -6.07 -2.42 -7.19
C ALA A 27 -5.23 -1.14 -7.22
N VAL A 28 -5.88 -0.01 -6.97
CA VAL A 28 -5.27 1.30 -6.76
C VAL A 28 -5.25 1.58 -5.26
N LEU A 29 -4.09 2.02 -4.78
CA LEU A 29 -3.93 2.51 -3.40
C LEU A 29 -3.92 4.04 -3.46
N ASP A 30 -4.85 4.67 -2.73
CA ASP A 30 -4.92 6.11 -2.57
C ASP A 30 -4.55 6.46 -1.12
N THR A 31 -3.29 6.87 -0.93
CA THR A 31 -2.71 7.15 0.39
C THR A 31 -2.15 8.56 0.46
N VAL A 32 -2.17 9.12 1.66
CA VAL A 32 -1.72 10.50 1.92
C VAL A 32 -0.19 10.63 1.86
N SER A 33 0.53 9.54 2.13
CA SER A 33 1.98 9.47 2.07
C SER A 33 2.48 8.09 1.62
N LEU A 34 3.77 8.02 1.28
CA LEU A 34 4.48 6.77 1.01
C LEU A 34 4.58 5.90 2.27
N ASP A 35 4.77 6.48 3.45
CA ASP A 35 4.77 5.73 4.72
C ASP A 35 3.39 5.04 4.94
N ASP A 36 2.28 5.75 4.68
CA ASP A 36 0.94 5.17 4.79
C ASP A 36 0.72 4.04 3.76
N MET A 37 1.26 4.20 2.55
CA MET A 37 1.24 3.15 1.51
C MET A 37 2.01 1.91 1.97
N GLU A 38 3.21 2.07 2.53
CA GLU A 38 4.03 0.97 3.01
C GLU A 38 3.35 0.21 4.15
N ASP A 39 2.78 0.93 5.12
CA ASP A 39 2.07 0.32 6.24
C ASP A 39 0.84 -0.47 5.73
N LEU A 40 0.10 0.08 4.76
CA LEU A 40 -1.02 -0.61 4.11
C LEU A 40 -0.58 -1.87 3.34
N VAL A 41 0.51 -1.78 2.57
CA VAL A 41 1.09 -2.93 1.85
C VAL A 41 1.57 -4.00 2.83
N ARG A 42 2.14 -3.59 3.96
CA ARG A 42 2.57 -4.51 5.02
C ARG A 42 1.40 -5.21 5.68
N GLU A 43 0.32 -4.48 5.95
CA GLU A 43 -0.93 -5.04 6.48
C GLU A 43 -1.53 -6.07 5.51
N MET A 44 -1.61 -5.75 4.22
CA MET A 44 -2.09 -6.67 3.20
C MET A 44 -1.23 -7.94 3.07
N ASN A 45 0.11 -7.81 3.14
CA ASN A 45 1.00 -8.97 3.15
C ASN A 45 0.82 -9.87 4.40
N GLY A 46 0.18 -9.37 5.47
CA GLY A 46 -0.17 -10.16 6.64
C GLY A 46 -1.44 -11.01 6.47
N ILE A 47 -2.23 -10.78 5.41
CA ILE A 47 -3.47 -11.51 5.15
C ILE A 47 -3.14 -12.89 4.59
N THR A 48 -3.57 -13.94 5.29
CA THR A 48 -3.24 -15.34 4.96
C THR A 48 -3.61 -15.77 3.53
N THR A 49 -4.63 -15.15 2.93
CA THR A 49 -5.07 -15.47 1.57
C THR A 49 -4.36 -14.67 0.47
N ILE A 50 -3.44 -13.78 0.84
CA ILE A 50 -2.62 -12.98 -0.09
C ILE A 50 -1.23 -13.60 -0.15
N LEU A 51 -0.80 -14.01 -1.34
CA LEU A 51 0.53 -14.60 -1.55
C LEU A 51 1.63 -13.54 -1.64
N SER A 52 1.34 -12.42 -2.31
CA SER A 52 2.25 -11.30 -2.45
C SER A 52 1.50 -10.03 -2.85
N VAL A 53 2.06 -8.87 -2.49
CA VAL A 53 1.65 -7.56 -2.99
C VAL A 53 2.83 -6.91 -3.70
N GLY A 54 2.65 -6.58 -4.98
CA GLY A 54 3.66 -5.91 -5.80
C GLY A 54 3.15 -4.55 -6.28
N LEU A 55 4.02 -3.53 -6.23
CA LEU A 55 3.71 -2.21 -6.77
C LEU A 55 4.11 -2.16 -8.24
N THR A 56 3.16 -1.84 -9.13
CA THR A 56 3.42 -1.73 -10.58
C THR A 56 3.64 -0.28 -11.01
N TYR A 57 3.04 0.68 -10.32
CA TYR A 57 3.12 2.10 -10.63
C TYR A 57 3.04 2.92 -9.33
N LEU A 58 3.79 4.02 -9.28
CA LEU A 58 3.81 4.96 -8.16
C LEU A 58 3.69 6.38 -8.69
N ASN A 59 2.71 7.12 -8.18
CA ASN A 59 2.63 8.58 -8.35
C ASN A 59 2.83 9.24 -6.98
N ALA A 60 3.77 10.17 -6.89
CA ALA A 60 4.15 10.86 -5.66
C ALA A 60 4.18 12.39 -5.84
N GLU A 61 3.48 12.93 -6.85
CA GLU A 61 3.49 14.35 -7.16
C GLU A 61 2.93 15.20 -6.01
N ASP A 62 1.80 14.79 -5.42
CA ASP A 62 1.18 15.44 -4.27
C ASP A 62 2.10 15.42 -3.02
N GLU A 63 2.78 14.30 -2.76
CA GLU A 63 3.73 14.21 -1.64
C GLU A 63 4.92 15.16 -1.85
N ALA A 64 5.45 15.21 -3.07
CA ALA A 64 6.55 16.11 -3.41
C ALA A 64 6.15 17.59 -3.25
N GLU A 65 4.91 17.95 -3.60
CA GLU A 65 4.41 19.31 -3.39
C GLU A 65 4.30 19.65 -1.89
N ARG A 66 3.75 18.73 -1.09
CA ARG A 66 3.66 18.90 0.38
C ARG A 66 5.02 18.99 1.06
N LEU A 67 6.00 18.25 0.57
CA LEU A 67 7.39 18.34 1.02
C LEU A 67 7.97 19.73 0.73
N ARG A 68 7.79 20.24 -0.49
CA ARG A 68 8.26 21.59 -0.88
C ARG A 68 7.58 22.69 -0.08
N ALA A 69 6.29 22.53 0.22
CA ALA A 69 5.53 23.45 1.07
C ALA A 69 5.92 23.39 2.56
N GLY A 70 6.75 22.43 2.97
CA GLY A 70 7.13 22.19 4.37
C GLY A 70 6.00 21.59 5.21
N ALA A 71 4.91 21.15 4.59
CA ALA A 71 3.74 20.55 5.24
C ALA A 71 3.90 19.04 5.52
N TYR A 72 5.00 18.44 5.04
CA TYR A 72 5.33 17.03 5.22
C TYR A 72 6.84 16.86 5.45
N ARG A 73 7.20 15.93 6.32
CA ARG A 73 8.58 15.48 6.55
C ARG A 73 8.58 13.96 6.52
N PRO A 74 9.12 13.32 5.47
CA PRO A 74 9.11 11.87 5.37
C PRO A 74 9.91 11.26 6.52
N GLY A 75 9.49 10.08 6.96
CA GLY A 75 10.33 9.23 7.79
C GLY A 75 11.62 8.88 7.07
N ILE A 76 12.65 8.42 7.81
CA ILE A 76 13.91 8.00 7.20
C ILE A 76 13.63 6.77 6.33
N PHE A 77 13.46 7.00 5.04
CA PHE A 77 13.21 6.00 3.99
C PHE A 77 14.28 4.89 4.09
N GLY A 78 13.86 3.66 4.40
CA GLY A 78 14.74 2.49 4.42
C GLY A 78 15.47 2.14 5.73
N MET A 79 15.21 2.81 6.87
CA MET A 79 15.92 2.53 8.14
C MET A 79 15.07 1.84 9.23
N ARG A 80 14.00 1.10 8.87
CA ARG A 80 13.30 0.20 9.81
C ARG A 80 13.69 -1.27 9.60
N ARG A 81 14.98 -1.61 9.76
CA ARG A 81 15.41 -3.01 10.00
C ARG A 81 16.85 -3.06 10.55
N ASN A 82 16.99 -2.91 11.87
CA ASN A 82 17.89 -3.68 12.75
C ASN A 82 18.08 -2.96 14.10
N GLU A 83 17.11 -3.09 15.00
CA GLU A 83 17.32 -2.82 16.44
C GLU A 83 16.66 -3.91 17.28
N ARG A 84 16.94 -5.16 16.94
CA ARG A 84 16.79 -6.29 17.84
C ARG A 84 17.93 -7.26 17.60
N GLU A 85 19.05 -7.02 18.25
CA GLU A 85 20.00 -8.02 18.78
C GLU A 85 20.67 -7.45 20.01
#